data_AF-A0A2V9BZ75-F1
#
_entry.id   AF-A0A2V9BZ75-F1
#
_cell.length_a   1.000
_cell.length_b   1.000
_cell.length_c   1.000
_cell.angle_alpha   90.00
_cell.angle_beta   90.00
_cell.angle_gamma   90.00
#
_symmetry.space_group_name_H-M   'P 1'
#
loop_
_entity.id
_entity.type
_entity.pdbx_description
1 polymer ?
#
loop_
_entity_poly.entity_id
_entity_poly.type
_entity_poly.pdbx_seq_one_letter_code
_entity_poly.pdbx_strand_id
1 'polypeptide(L)'
;QHKIQESEHPAGGLEELRRKFEVMWWGGVRVDPEMQQRKLIHSVRPKYPDVARHAGIQGAVRLRAIIAKDGNVQDVKVISGPYLLGQAAAEAVRQWRYEPTLMDDKPVSVVTTVTVE
;
A
#
# COMPACT_ATOMS: atom_id res chain seq x y z
N GLN A 1 2.60 -2.20 46.01
CA GLN A 1 3.71 -1.98 45.07
C GLN A 1 3.87 -3.21 44.19
N HIS A 2 4.01 -2.96 42.89
CA HIS A 2 4.15 -3.94 41.81
C HIS A 2 5.33 -4.91 41.99
N LYS A 3 5.13 -6.19 41.72
CA LYS A 3 5.93 -6.96 40.74
C LYS A 3 5.23 -8.29 40.46
N ILE A 4 4.47 -8.34 39.37
CA ILE A 4 3.89 -9.59 38.87
C ILE A 4 5.02 -10.31 38.15
N GLN A 5 5.27 -11.55 38.58
CA GLN A 5 6.30 -12.44 38.10
C GLN A 5 5.85 -13.00 36.75
N GLU A 6 6.66 -12.75 35.73
CA GLU A 6 6.50 -13.19 34.35
C GLU A 6 6.40 -14.72 34.32
N SER A 7 5.22 -15.23 33.95
CA SER A 7 4.89 -16.66 33.91
C SER A 7 4.55 -17.07 32.47
N GLU A 8 5.51 -17.80 31.89
CA GLU A 8 5.48 -18.91 30.92
C GLU A 8 4.27 -19.17 29.96
N HIS A 9 4.63 -19.61 28.73
CA HIS A 9 3.88 -20.44 27.73
C HIS A 9 3.14 -19.75 26.54
N PRO A 10 2.78 -20.47 25.47
CA PRO A 10 3.55 -20.81 24.26
C PRO A 10 3.01 -20.05 23.00
N ALA A 11 3.79 -19.11 22.46
CA ALA A 11 3.33 -18.17 21.43
C ALA A 11 3.53 -18.64 19.97
N GLY A 12 3.13 -19.87 19.62
CA GLY A 12 3.30 -20.37 18.24
C GLY A 12 2.08 -20.17 17.33
N GLY A 13 0.87 -20.42 17.85
CA GLY A 13 -0.33 -20.56 17.01
C GLY A 13 -1.16 -19.28 16.81
N LEU A 14 -1.23 -18.41 17.80
CA LEU A 14 -2.13 -17.25 17.79
C LEU A 14 -1.55 -16.03 17.06
N GLU A 15 -0.22 -15.87 17.04
CA GLU A 15 0.44 -14.86 16.21
C GLU A 15 0.38 -15.20 14.73
N GLU A 16 0.55 -16.48 14.38
CA GLU A 16 0.40 -16.90 12.99
C GLU A 16 -1.05 -16.75 12.52
N LEU A 17 -2.03 -17.06 13.38
CA LEU A 17 -3.44 -16.79 13.10
C LEU A 17 -3.71 -15.30 13.00
N ARG A 18 -3.27 -14.46 13.93
CA ARG A 18 -3.40 -12.99 13.85
C ARG A 18 -2.75 -12.42 12.59
N ARG A 19 -1.57 -12.89 12.19
CA ARG A 19 -0.85 -12.46 10.99
C ARG A 19 -1.55 -12.90 9.71
N LYS A 20 -2.04 -14.15 9.67
CA LYS A 20 -2.91 -14.64 8.58
C LYS A 20 -4.23 -13.87 8.55
N PHE A 21 -4.81 -13.55 9.71
CA PHE A 21 -6.01 -12.74 9.88
C PHE A 21 -5.77 -11.32 9.38
N GLU A 22 -4.67 -10.68 9.76
CA GLU A 22 -4.34 -9.32 9.36
C GLU A 22 -4.12 -9.22 7.85
N VAL A 23 -3.40 -10.18 7.26
CA VAL A 23 -3.22 -10.28 5.80
C VAL A 23 -4.55 -10.57 5.08
N MET A 24 -5.40 -11.43 5.64
CA MET A 24 -6.69 -11.84 5.06
C MET A 24 -7.80 -10.78 5.23
N TRP A 25 -7.86 -10.09 6.37
CA TRP A 25 -8.84 -9.05 6.69
C TRP A 25 -8.42 -7.64 6.23
N TRP A 26 -7.15 -7.38 5.96
CA TRP A 26 -6.67 -6.08 5.44
C TRP A 26 -6.23 -6.11 3.96
N GLY A 27 -6.08 -7.30 3.36
CA GLY A 27 -5.64 -7.49 1.98
C GLY A 27 -4.12 -7.47 1.77
N GLY A 28 -3.33 -7.28 2.83
CA GLY A 28 -1.86 -7.31 2.80
C GLY A 28 -1.18 -6.75 4.05
N VAL A 29 0.14 -6.95 4.15
CA VAL A 29 1.01 -6.41 5.20
C VAL A 29 1.19 -4.91 4.98
N ARG A 30 1.02 -4.10 6.03
CA ARG A 30 1.29 -2.67 5.94
C ARG A 30 2.80 -2.45 5.89
N VAL A 31 3.27 -1.77 4.85
CA VAL A 31 4.69 -1.41 4.73
C VAL A 31 4.81 0.10 4.56
N ASP A 32 5.88 0.62 5.14
CA ASP A 32 6.25 2.02 5.05
C ASP A 32 6.31 2.50 3.58
N PRO A 33 5.70 3.65 3.24
CA PRO A 33 5.69 4.23 1.90
C PRO A 33 7.08 4.39 1.29
N GLU A 34 8.07 4.85 2.06
CA GLU A 34 9.42 5.12 1.52
C GLU A 34 10.14 3.82 1.16
N MET A 35 9.95 2.78 1.97
CA MET A 35 10.49 1.46 1.68
C MET A 35 9.86 0.87 0.42
N GLN A 36 8.54 1.01 0.25
CA GLN A 36 7.87 0.50 -0.96
C GLN A 36 8.23 1.30 -2.21
N GLN A 37 8.39 2.61 -2.09
CA GLN A 37 8.78 3.45 -3.23
C GLN A 37 10.15 3.06 -3.79
N ARG A 38 11.10 2.62 -2.95
CA ARG A 38 12.41 2.11 -3.39
C ARG A 38 12.33 0.81 -4.19
N LYS A 39 11.25 0.06 -4.03
CA LYS A 39 10.97 -1.19 -4.77
C LYS A 39 10.23 -0.96 -6.09
N LEU A 40 9.97 0.29 -6.48
CA LEU A 40 9.27 0.59 -7.72
C LEU A 40 10.14 0.25 -8.94
N ILE A 41 9.71 -0.75 -9.72
CA ILE A 41 10.39 -1.20 -10.95
C ILE A 41 9.91 -0.41 -12.16
N HIS A 42 8.60 -0.15 -12.22
CA HIS A 42 7.98 0.55 -13.33
C HIS A 42 6.89 1.49 -12.83
N SER A 43 6.88 2.71 -13.38
CA SER A 43 5.85 3.70 -13.09
C SER A 43 5.35 4.36 -14.37
N VAL A 44 4.05 4.63 -14.37
CA VAL A 44 3.35 5.36 -15.41
C VAL A 44 2.90 6.69 -14.81
N ARG A 45 3.14 7.80 -15.52
CA ARG A 45 2.66 9.11 -15.08
C ARG A 45 1.15 9.23 -15.33
N PRO A 46 0.39 9.85 -14.41
CA PRO A 46 -1.03 10.08 -14.63
C PRO A 46 -1.27 10.99 -15.82
N LYS A 47 -2.24 10.61 -16.65
CA LYS A 47 -2.70 11.48 -17.73
C LYS A 47 -3.51 12.63 -17.12
N TYR A 48 -2.97 13.84 -17.19
CA TYR A 48 -3.59 15.01 -16.60
C TYR A 48 -4.94 15.34 -17.28
N PRO A 49 -6.07 15.28 -16.55
CA PRO A 49 -7.40 15.51 -17.14
C PRO A 49 -7.53 16.90 -17.74
N ASP A 50 -8.10 17.00 -18.95
CA ASP A 50 -8.31 18.29 -19.62
C ASP A 50 -9.17 19.22 -18.78
N VAL A 51 -10.17 18.69 -18.06
CA VAL A 51 -11.04 19.48 -17.16
C VAL A 51 -10.25 20.13 -16.03
N ALA A 52 -9.29 19.40 -15.43
CA ALA A 52 -8.42 19.94 -14.39
C ALA A 52 -7.42 20.96 -14.95
N ARG A 53 -6.97 20.77 -16.20
CA ARG A 53 -6.05 21.69 -16.89
C ARG A 53 -6.70 23.03 -17.17
N HIS A 54 -7.92 23.04 -17.70
CA HIS A 54 -8.67 24.28 -17.94
C HIS A 54 -9.04 25.00 -16.65
N ALA A 55 -9.30 24.25 -15.57
CA ALA A 55 -9.62 24.80 -14.26
C ALA A 55 -8.38 25.18 -13.43
N GLY A 56 -7.16 24.93 -13.91
CA GLY A 56 -5.92 25.22 -13.17
C GLY A 56 -5.76 24.44 -11.86
N ILE A 57 -6.42 23.28 -11.73
CA ILE A 57 -6.43 22.49 -10.49
C ILE A 57 -5.17 21.66 -10.39
N GLN A 58 -4.35 21.91 -9.37
CA GLN A 58 -3.10 21.21 -9.08
C GLN A 58 -3.09 20.69 -7.64
N GLY A 59 -2.19 19.75 -7.36
CA GLY A 59 -1.92 19.28 -6.00
C GLY A 59 -1.73 17.77 -5.91
N ALA A 60 -1.15 17.34 -4.79
CA ALA A 60 -0.85 15.94 -4.55
C ALA A 60 -2.10 15.10 -4.26
N VAL A 61 -2.14 13.91 -4.84
CA VAL A 61 -3.15 12.87 -4.56
C VAL A 61 -2.50 11.74 -3.79
N ARG A 62 -3.04 11.43 -2.61
CA ARG A 62 -2.61 10.30 -1.78
C ARG A 62 -3.55 9.12 -2.03
N LEU A 63 -2.96 7.97 -2.34
CA LEU A 63 -3.63 6.75 -2.74
C LEU A 63 -3.18 5.61 -1.83
N ARG A 64 -4.11 4.77 -1.38
CA ARG A 64 -3.80 3.48 -0.78
C ARG A 64 -3.69 2.45 -1.90
N ALA A 65 -2.54 1.82 -2.05
CA ALA A 65 -2.31 0.76 -3.02
C ALA A 65 -2.15 -0.59 -2.32
N ILE A 66 -2.75 -1.64 -2.91
CA ILE A 66 -2.51 -3.03 -2.54
C ILE A 66 -1.63 -3.65 -3.62
N ILE A 67 -0.39 -3.96 -3.27
CA ILE A 67 0.60 -4.60 -4.12
C ILE A 67 0.52 -6.11 -3.86
N ALA A 68 0.36 -6.89 -4.91
CA ALA A 68 0.32 -8.34 -4.88
C ALA A 68 1.68 -8.96 -4.60
N LYS A 69 1.67 -10.26 -4.27
CA LYS A 69 2.88 -11.07 -4.07
C LYS A 69 3.83 -11.11 -5.28
N ASP A 70 3.32 -10.87 -6.49
CA ASP A 70 4.06 -10.81 -7.75
C ASP A 70 4.49 -9.38 -8.13
N GLY A 71 4.20 -8.38 -7.28
CA GLY A 71 4.59 -6.99 -7.45
C GLY A 71 3.62 -6.14 -8.26
N ASN A 72 2.52 -6.71 -8.76
CA ASN A 72 1.48 -5.98 -9.47
C ASN A 72 0.54 -5.25 -8.49
N VAL A 73 0.10 -4.05 -8.83
CA VAL A 73 -0.89 -3.32 -8.03
C VAL A 73 -2.29 -3.88 -8.33
N GLN A 74 -2.94 -4.46 -7.32
CA GLN A 74 -4.28 -5.08 -7.44
C GLN A 74 -5.43 -4.12 -7.14
N ASP A 75 -5.28 -3.28 -6.13
CA ASP A 75 -6.31 -2.33 -5.72
C ASP A 75 -5.69 -0.97 -5.43
N VAL A 76 -6.41 0.09 -5.79
CA VAL A 76 -6.01 1.47 -5.52
C VAL A 76 -7.23 2.25 -5.07
N LYS A 77 -7.12 2.92 -3.93
CA LYS A 77 -8.16 3.80 -3.41
C LYS A 77 -7.61 5.18 -3.11
N VAL A 78 -8.29 6.22 -3.58
CA VAL A 78 -7.97 7.60 -3.24
C VAL A 78 -8.27 7.83 -1.76
N ILE A 79 -7.28 8.30 -1.02
CA ILE A 79 -7.41 8.69 0.39
C ILE A 79 -7.73 10.19 0.47
N SER A 80 -6.98 11.01 -0.27
CA SER A 80 -7.11 12.47 -0.24
C SER A 80 -6.50 13.11 -1.48
N GLY A 81 -6.93 14.32 -1.82
CA GLY A 81 -6.38 15.12 -2.92
C GLY A 81 -7.49 15.74 -3.78
N PRO A 82 -7.14 16.49 -4.83
CA PRO A 82 -8.13 17.09 -5.72
C PRO A 82 -8.96 16.01 -6.43
N TYR A 83 -10.29 16.09 -6.30
CA TYR A 83 -11.21 15.07 -6.82
C TYR A 83 -11.01 14.78 -8.32
N LEU A 84 -10.80 15.83 -9.12
CA LEU A 84 -10.59 15.68 -10.56
C LEU A 84 -9.28 14.96 -10.91
N LEU A 85 -8.26 15.01 -10.05
CA LEU A 85 -6.98 14.31 -10.27
C LEU A 85 -7.01 12.87 -9.75
N GLY A 86 -7.92 12.57 -8.81
CA GLY A 86 -7.97 11.28 -8.11
C GLY A 86 -8.09 10.06 -9.03
N GLN A 87 -8.98 10.13 -10.03
CA GLN A 87 -9.18 9.01 -10.95
C GLN A 87 -7.94 8.78 -11.82
N ALA A 88 -7.42 9.83 -12.45
CA ALA A 88 -6.23 9.73 -13.30
C ALA A 88 -5.00 9.22 -12.52
N ALA A 89 -4.83 9.67 -11.29
CA ALA A 89 -3.78 9.19 -10.40
C ALA A 89 -3.96 7.70 -10.05
N ALA A 90 -5.18 7.27 -9.74
CA ALA A 90 -5.48 5.86 -9.46
C ALA A 90 -5.24 4.96 -10.67
N GLU A 91 -5.65 5.38 -11.87
CA GLU A 91 -5.43 4.63 -13.12
C GLU A 91 -3.94 4.49 -13.48
N ALA A 92 -3.14 5.51 -13.17
CA ALA A 92 -1.69 5.45 -13.35
C ALA A 92 -1.04 4.47 -12.38
N VAL A 93 -1.35 4.58 -11.08
CA VAL A 93 -0.76 3.73 -10.03
C VAL A 93 -1.15 2.27 -10.20
N ARG A 94 -2.34 1.96 -10.74
CA ARG A 94 -2.73 0.59 -11.10
C ARG A 94 -1.79 -0.08 -12.10
N GLN A 95 -1.08 0.68 -12.92
CA GLN A 95 -0.13 0.18 -13.92
C GLN A 95 1.30 0.12 -13.39
N TRP A 96 1.53 0.54 -12.15
CA TRP A 96 2.86 0.48 -11.55
C TRP A 96 3.21 -0.96 -11.19
N ARG A 97 4.51 -1.24 -11.23
CA ARG A 97 5.06 -2.54 -10.87
C ARG A 97 6.14 -2.36 -9.83
N TYR A 98 6.04 -3.15 -8.78
CA TYR A 98 6.97 -3.18 -7.67
C TYR A 98 7.74 -4.49 -7.65
N GLU A 99 8.89 -4.47 -6.98
CA GLU A 99 9.59 -5.68 -6.59
C GLU A 99 8.77 -6.41 -5.52
N PRO A 100 8.55 -7.74 -5.67
CA PRO A 100 7.91 -8.55 -4.65
C PRO A 100 8.51 -8.29 -3.26
N THR A 101 7.64 -8.04 -2.28
CA THR A 101 8.07 -7.96 -0.88
C THR A 101 8.06 -9.36 -0.29
N LEU A 102 9.19 -9.78 0.26
CA LEU A 102 9.35 -11.07 0.91
C LEU A 102 9.25 -10.89 2.43
N MET A 103 8.57 -11.82 3.09
CA MET A 103 8.52 -11.93 4.54
C MET A 103 8.73 -13.39 4.89
N ASP A 104 9.78 -13.70 5.68
CA ASP A 104 10.22 -15.08 5.95
C ASP A 104 10.43 -15.90 4.65
N ASP A 105 11.14 -15.31 3.66
CA ASP A 105 11.38 -15.88 2.33
C ASP A 105 10.12 -16.20 1.50
N LYS A 106 8.94 -15.73 1.93
CA LYS A 106 7.68 -15.92 1.22
C LYS A 106 7.15 -14.60 0.69
N PRO A 107 6.69 -14.54 -0.57
CA PRO A 107 6.16 -13.31 -1.14
C PRO A 107 4.78 -13.00 -0.53
N VAL A 108 4.60 -11.77 -0.06
CA VAL A 108 3.38 -11.31 0.61
C VAL A 108 2.76 -10.13 -0.12
N SER A 109 1.42 -10.03 -0.04
CA SER A 109 0.73 -8.82 -0.48
C SER A 109 1.01 -7.68 0.50
N VAL A 110 1.18 -6.47 -0.02
CA VAL A 110 1.51 -5.27 0.76
C VAL A 110 0.46 -4.21 0.58
N VAL A 111 0.10 -3.52 1.66
CA VAL A 111 -0.71 -2.30 1.60
C VAL A 111 0.18 -1.11 1.94
N THR A 112 0.24 -0.14 1.03
CA THR A 112 1.04 1.07 1.22
C THR A 112 0.31 2.32 0.76
N THR A 113 0.84 3.48 1.10
CA THR A 113 0.33 4.78 0.65
C THR A 113 1.28 5.36 -0.37
N VAL A 114 0.76 5.75 -1.53
CA VAL A 114 1.49 6.37 -2.63
C VAL A 114 1.00 7.80 -2.79
N THR A 115 1.92 8.73 -3.01
CA THR A 115 1.60 10.12 -3.33
C THR A 115 1.95 10.39 -4.79
N VAL A 116 1.03 11.00 -5.53
CA VAL A 116 1.20 11.37 -6.96
C VAL A 116 0.98 12.87 -7.10
N GLU A 117 1.85 13.55 -7.84
CA GLU A 117 1.88 15.01 -8.01
C GLU A 117 1.84 15.41 -9.48
#